data_AF-A0A0G1VRV2-F1
#
_entry.id   AF-A0A0G1VRV2-F1
#
_cell.length_a   1.000
_cell.length_b   1.000
_cell.length_c   1.000
_cell.angle_alpha   90.00
_cell.angle_beta   90.00
_cell.angle_gamma   90.00
#
_symmetry.space_group_name_H-M   'P 1'
#
loop_
_entity.id
_entity.type
_entity.pdbx_description
1 polymer ?
#
loop_
_entity_poly.entity_id
_entity_poly.type
_entity_poly.pdbx_seq_one_letter_code
_entity_poly.pdbx_strand_id
1 'polypeptide(L)'
;MTKKKSPKKIHSESDIQRVANHYFYSKGLTLEKIKEDARKKKIVYSRYVRPAKELIELAGSVAKAKKAITKVAKWAKSRGLDYSIETVFKKWLELDRLKPKEVVKKPFYRGMPMVWSEAKKKWFVVRDDGEWLEFAGEEKDMEWKIV
;
A
#
# COMPACT_ATOMS: atom_id res chain seq x y z
N MET A 1 15.74 -6.25 51.07
CA MET A 1 16.47 -5.45 50.07
C MET A 1 15.64 -5.37 48.79
N THR A 2 14.91 -4.27 48.60
CA THR A 2 14.07 -4.03 47.42
C THR A 2 14.96 -3.73 46.21
N LYS A 3 14.94 -4.61 45.20
CA LYS A 3 15.59 -4.38 43.89
C LYS A 3 15.03 -3.09 43.28
N LYS A 4 15.78 -1.98 43.37
CA LYS A 4 15.49 -0.76 42.60
C LYS A 4 15.50 -1.11 41.12
N LYS A 5 14.33 -1.08 40.47
CA LYS A 5 14.20 -1.13 39.02
C LYS A 5 14.91 0.09 38.45
N SER A 6 16.01 -0.13 37.73
CA SER A 6 16.76 0.91 37.03
C SER A 6 15.83 1.70 36.09
N PRO A 7 15.99 3.02 35.96
CA PRO A 7 15.17 3.82 35.04
C PRO A 7 15.36 3.30 33.61
N LYS A 8 14.26 3.06 32.90
CA LYS A 8 14.28 2.62 31.49
C LYS A 8 15.02 3.68 30.67
N LYS A 9 16.26 3.39 30.23
CA LYS A 9 16.96 4.20 29.24
C LYS A 9 16.08 4.30 28.00
N ILE A 10 15.68 5.52 27.64
CA ILE A 10 14.99 5.82 26.38
C ILE A 10 16.05 5.71 25.29
N HIS A 11 16.25 4.50 24.75
CA HIS A 11 17.08 4.34 23.56
C HIS A 11 16.31 4.88 22.36
N SER A 12 16.84 5.94 21.75
CA SER A 12 16.40 6.40 20.43
C SER A 12 16.62 5.28 19.42
N GLU A 13 15.64 5.03 18.55
CA GLU A 13 15.77 4.04 17.48
C GLU A 13 16.96 4.36 16.56
N SER A 14 17.73 3.35 16.18
CA SER A 14 18.77 3.53 15.17
C SER A 14 18.17 3.82 13.80
N ASP A 15 18.93 4.44 12.91
CA ASP A 15 18.45 4.74 11.56
C ASP A 15 18.02 3.50 10.77
N ILE A 16 18.74 2.39 10.95
CA ILE A 16 18.37 1.09 10.38
C ILE A 16 17.03 0.61 10.96
N GLN A 17 16.84 0.68 12.28
CA GLN A 17 15.59 0.31 12.92
C GLN A 17 14.43 1.18 12.43
N ARG A 18 14.65 2.48 12.26
CA ARG A 18 13.64 3.42 11.76
C ARG A 18 13.16 3.04 10.35
N VAL A 19 14.05 2.57 9.46
CA VAL A 19 13.68 2.13 8.11
C VAL A 19 13.01 0.76 8.12
N ALA A 20 13.56 -0.21 8.86
CA ALA A 20 12.96 -1.54 8.99
C ALA A 20 11.55 -1.47 9.63
N ASN A 21 11.38 -0.68 10.68
CA ASN A 21 10.09 -0.44 11.31
C ASN A 21 9.12 0.23 10.33
N HIS A 22 9.57 1.23 9.55
CA HIS A 22 8.73 1.86 8.52
C HIS A 22 8.24 0.87 7.46
N TYR A 23 9.06 -0.10 7.07
CA TYR A 23 8.62 -1.20 6.22
C TYR A 23 7.49 -2.01 6.86
N PHE A 24 7.61 -2.42 8.12
CA PHE A 24 6.55 -3.14 8.82
C PHE A 24 5.29 -2.29 9.07
N TYR A 25 5.45 -0.99 9.33
CA TYR A 25 4.34 -0.04 9.42
C TYR A 25 3.60 0.05 8.09
N SER A 26 4.33 0.04 6.97
CA SER A 26 3.72 -0.03 5.65
C SER A 26 2.95 -1.33 5.42
N LYS A 27 3.27 -2.42 6.14
CA LYS A 27 2.51 -3.68 6.19
C LYS A 27 1.33 -3.67 7.17
N GLY A 28 1.11 -2.58 7.91
CA GLY A 28 0.02 -2.44 8.87
C GLY A 28 0.33 -2.99 10.26
N LEU A 29 1.59 -3.30 10.56
CA LEU A 29 1.99 -3.74 11.90
C LEU A 29 2.31 -2.54 12.79
N THR A 30 1.97 -2.61 14.08
CA THR A 30 2.42 -1.62 15.08
C THR A 30 3.76 -2.03 15.69
N LEU A 31 4.42 -1.13 16.40
CA LEU A 31 5.69 -1.42 17.07
C LEU A 31 5.55 -2.54 18.12
N GLU A 32 4.44 -2.53 18.88
CA GLU A 32 4.11 -3.57 19.85
C GLU A 32 3.98 -4.91 19.16
N LYS A 33 3.29 -4.93 18.01
CA LYS A 33 3.07 -6.16 17.25
C LYS A 33 4.36 -6.73 16.68
N ILE A 34 5.22 -5.88 16.13
CA ILE A 34 6.55 -6.27 15.63
C ILE A 34 7.36 -6.92 16.76
N LYS A 35 7.38 -6.32 17.95
CA LYS A 35 8.11 -6.84 19.12
C LYS A 35 7.53 -8.18 19.60
N GLU A 36 6.21 -8.28 19.68
CA GLU A 36 5.52 -9.51 20.07
C GLU A 36 5.82 -10.65 19.08
N ASP A 37 5.66 -10.38 17.78
CA ASP A 37 5.87 -11.37 16.73
C ASP A 37 7.34 -11.77 16.60
N ALA A 38 8.28 -10.85 16.84
CA ALA A 38 9.70 -11.18 16.93
C ALA A 38 10.02 -12.11 18.12
N ARG A 39 9.44 -11.85 19.30
CA ARG A 39 9.57 -12.74 20.47
C ARG A 39 8.98 -14.13 20.20
N LYS A 40 7.84 -14.18 19.52
CA LYS A 40 7.17 -15.42 19.09
C LYS A 40 7.83 -16.07 17.86
N LYS A 41 8.95 -15.53 17.37
CA LYS A 41 9.69 -15.99 16.17
C LYS A 41 8.87 -16.01 14.88
N LYS A 42 7.74 -15.29 14.84
CA LYS A 42 6.91 -15.10 13.63
C LYS A 42 7.56 -14.14 12.64
N ILE A 43 8.33 -13.18 13.15
CA ILE A 43 9.14 -12.26 12.35
C ILE A 43 10.60 -12.43 12.76
N VAL A 44 11.46 -12.74 11.79
CA VAL A 44 12.91 -12.74 12.01
C VAL A 44 13.44 -11.34 11.67
N TYR A 45 13.37 -10.41 12.64
CA TYR A 45 13.69 -8.99 12.42
C TYR A 45 15.09 -8.76 11.84
N SER A 46 16.07 -9.59 12.22
CA SER A 46 17.45 -9.51 11.73
C SER A 46 17.56 -9.62 10.20
N ARG A 47 16.63 -10.32 9.53
CA ARG A 47 16.60 -10.42 8.06
C ARG A 47 16.38 -9.08 7.37
N TYR A 48 15.80 -8.10 8.05
CA TYR A 48 15.49 -6.79 7.50
C TYR A 48 16.53 -5.72 7.84
N VAL A 49 17.48 -6.03 8.72
CA VAL A 49 18.52 -5.09 9.16
C VAL A 49 19.48 -4.77 8.02
N ARG A 50 20.00 -5.80 7.33
CA ARG A 50 20.91 -5.62 6.19
C ARG A 50 20.23 -4.89 5.01
N PRO A 51 19.06 -5.34 4.51
CA PRO A 51 18.34 -4.62 3.45
C PRO A 51 18.02 -3.17 3.82
N ALA A 52 17.63 -2.89 5.07
CA ALA A 52 17.37 -1.51 5.51
C ALA A 52 18.63 -0.65 5.48
N LYS A 53 19.79 -1.18 5.89
CA LYS A 53 21.07 -0.49 5.81
C LYS A 53 21.45 -0.18 4.36
N GLU A 54 21.42 -1.18 3.49
CA GLU A 54 21.73 -1.04 2.05
C GLU A 54 20.79 -0.02 1.38
N LEU A 55 19.52 0.03 1.78
CA LEU A 55 18.56 1.00 1.27
C LEU A 55 18.86 2.43 1.73
N ILE A 56 19.32 2.63 2.96
CA ILE A 56 19.74 3.95 3.45
C ILE A 56 20.93 4.44 2.65
N GLU A 57 21.91 3.57 2.41
CA GLU A 57 23.11 3.87 1.63
C GLU A 57 22.74 4.25 0.19
N LEU A 58 21.91 3.43 -0.48
CA LEU A 58 21.43 3.70 -1.83
C LEU A 58 20.61 4.99 -1.94
N ALA A 59 19.75 5.26 -0.95
CA ALA A 59 18.89 6.44 -0.93
C ALA A 59 19.64 7.72 -0.50
N GLY A 60 20.80 7.60 0.13
CA GLY A 60 21.58 8.68 0.72
C GLY A 60 20.95 9.32 1.97
N SER A 61 19.81 8.83 2.45
CA SER A 61 19.21 9.27 3.73
C SER A 61 18.06 8.35 4.17
N VAL A 62 17.80 8.32 5.48
CA VAL A 62 16.65 7.63 6.08
C VAL A 62 15.32 8.13 5.51
N ALA A 63 15.18 9.45 5.31
CA ALA A 63 13.94 10.04 4.81
C ALA A 63 13.63 9.57 3.38
N LYS A 64 14.63 9.55 2.49
CA LYS A 64 14.48 9.06 1.12
C LYS A 64 14.20 7.55 1.08
N ALA A 65 14.87 6.75 1.91
CA ALA A 65 14.61 5.32 2.04
C ALA A 65 13.15 5.03 2.44
N LYS A 66 12.64 5.72 3.47
CA LYS A 66 11.23 5.62 3.90
C LYS A 66 10.25 6.02 2.80
N LYS A 67 10.55 7.09 2.06
CA LYS A 67 9.73 7.55 0.93
C LYS A 67 9.67 6.50 -0.19
N ALA A 68 10.80 5.88 -0.52
CA ALA A 68 10.86 4.82 -1.52
C ALA A 68 10.02 3.60 -1.10
N ILE A 69 10.14 3.15 0.17
CA ILE A 69 9.29 2.10 0.74
C ILE A 69 7.81 2.47 0.62
N THR A 70 7.42 3.68 1.03
CA THR A 70 6.02 4.11 0.96
C THR A 70 5.48 4.10 -0.47
N LYS A 71 6.29 4.50 -1.45
CA LYS A 71 5.87 4.52 -2.85
C LYS A 71 5.61 3.12 -3.39
N VAL A 72 6.54 2.19 -3.14
CA VAL A 72 6.40 0.78 -3.49
C VAL A 72 5.23 0.14 -2.75
N ALA A 73 5.07 0.42 -1.47
CA ALA A 73 3.97 -0.10 -0.66
C ALA A 73 2.60 0.32 -1.21
N LYS A 74 2.42 1.60 -1.57
CA LYS A 74 1.16 2.08 -2.18
C LYS A 74 0.90 1.41 -3.53
N TRP A 75 1.92 1.33 -4.37
CA TRP A 75 1.84 0.67 -5.69
C TRP A 75 1.46 -0.81 -5.56
N ALA A 76 2.14 -1.56 -4.68
CA ALA A 76 1.91 -2.98 -4.48
C ALA A 76 0.52 -3.26 -3.88
N LYS A 77 0.13 -2.51 -2.83
CA LYS A 77 -1.19 -2.63 -2.19
C LYS A 77 -2.33 -2.40 -3.16
N SER A 78 -2.23 -1.37 -4.01
CA SER A 78 -3.26 -1.07 -5.01
C SER A 78 -3.46 -2.17 -6.07
N ARG A 79 -2.52 -3.13 -6.15
CA ARG A 79 -2.52 -4.24 -7.10
C ARG A 79 -2.64 -5.60 -6.41
N GLY A 80 -2.85 -5.64 -5.09
CA GLY A 80 -2.90 -6.89 -4.33
C GLY A 80 -1.57 -7.66 -4.32
N LEU A 81 -0.44 -7.00 -4.59
CA LEU A 81 0.86 -7.65 -4.64
C LEU A 81 1.54 -7.62 -3.26
N ASP A 82 2.23 -8.72 -2.93
CA ASP A 82 3.19 -8.70 -1.84
C ASP A 82 4.46 -7.92 -2.24
N TYR A 83 5.18 -7.43 -1.23
CA TYR A 83 6.41 -6.66 -1.44
C TYR A 83 7.33 -6.78 -0.23
N SER A 84 8.63 -6.71 -0.46
CA SER A 84 9.65 -6.66 0.58
C SER A 84 10.53 -5.41 0.41
N ILE A 85 11.53 -5.23 1.27
CA ILE A 85 12.54 -4.18 1.06
C ILE A 85 13.29 -4.43 -0.26
N GLU A 86 13.50 -5.69 -0.64
CA GLU A 86 14.09 -6.10 -1.92
C GLU A 86 13.25 -5.68 -3.13
N THR A 87 11.93 -5.61 -3.01
CA THR A 87 11.07 -5.05 -4.06
C THR A 87 11.41 -3.58 -4.33
N VAL A 88 11.83 -2.83 -3.30
CA VAL A 88 12.28 -1.43 -3.46
C VAL A 88 13.55 -1.34 -4.28
N PHE A 89 14.52 -2.24 -4.05
CA PHE A 89 15.72 -2.32 -4.88
C PHE A 89 15.39 -2.69 -6.33
N LYS A 90 14.54 -3.70 -6.55
CA LYS A 90 14.14 -4.12 -7.90
C LYS A 90 13.40 -3.03 -8.67
N LYS A 91 12.71 -2.13 -7.98
CA LYS A 91 11.96 -1.02 -8.57
C LYS A 91 12.69 0.31 -8.50
N TRP A 92 13.97 0.34 -8.12
CA TRP A 92 14.69 1.58 -7.82
C TRP A 92 14.66 2.58 -9.00
N LEU A 93 15.03 2.13 -10.20
CA LEU A 93 15.06 2.96 -11.41
C LEU A 93 13.65 3.35 -11.92
N GLU A 94 12.62 2.64 -11.48
CA GLU A 94 11.23 2.88 -11.88
C GLU A 94 10.44 3.64 -10.80
N LEU A 95 11.06 4.01 -9.67
CA LEU A 95 10.36 4.59 -8.53
C LEU A 95 9.48 5.76 -8.97
N ASP A 96 9.95 6.65 -9.84
CA ASP A 96 9.19 7.80 -10.31
C ASP A 96 7.94 7.45 -11.11
N ARG A 97 7.94 6.31 -11.79
CA ARG A 97 6.83 5.81 -12.60
C ARG A 97 5.82 4.97 -11.81
N LEU A 98 6.17 4.53 -10.61
CA LEU A 98 5.24 3.78 -9.75
C LEU A 98 4.07 4.66 -9.31
N LYS A 99 2.89 4.36 -9.85
CA LYS A 99 1.62 4.95 -9.42
C LYS A 99 0.69 3.86 -8.88
N PRO A 100 -0.02 4.11 -7.76
CA PRO A 100 -1.11 3.24 -7.34
C PRO A 100 -2.08 3.01 -8.50
N LYS A 101 -2.67 1.82 -8.60
CA LYS A 101 -3.77 1.57 -9.54
C LYS A 101 -4.86 2.57 -9.20
N GLU A 102 -5.30 3.32 -10.21
CA GLU A 102 -6.39 4.27 -10.03
C GLU A 102 -7.64 3.50 -9.62
N VAL A 103 -8.27 3.95 -8.54
CA VAL A 103 -9.54 3.42 -8.08
C VAL A 103 -10.60 3.98 -9.03
N VAL A 104 -10.81 3.30 -10.15
CA VAL A 104 -11.83 3.68 -11.12
C VAL A 104 -13.17 3.21 -10.60
N LYS A 105 -14.01 4.15 -10.16
CA LYS A 105 -15.42 3.85 -9.92
C LYS A 105 -16.08 3.63 -11.27
N LYS A 106 -16.61 2.43 -11.49
CA LYS A 106 -17.41 2.13 -12.67
C LYS A 106 -18.89 2.29 -12.31
N PRO A 107 -19.69 2.94 -13.16
CA PRO A 107 -21.12 3.06 -12.94
C PRO A 107 -21.82 1.75 -13.31
N PHE A 108 -22.84 1.40 -12.54
CA PHE A 108 -23.70 0.25 -12.73
C PHE A 108 -25.16 0.67 -12.55
N TYR A 109 -26.07 -0.03 -13.20
CA TYR A 109 -27.51 0.08 -12.95
C TYR A 109 -28.06 -1.33 -12.72
N ARG A 110 -28.68 -1.57 -11.55
CA ARG A 110 -29.20 -2.89 -11.17
C ARG A 110 -28.18 -4.03 -11.34
N GLY A 111 -26.92 -3.76 -11.02
CA GLY A 111 -25.84 -4.73 -11.17
C GLY A 111 -25.23 -4.84 -12.57
N MET A 112 -25.80 -4.22 -13.61
CA MET A 112 -25.26 -4.22 -14.98
C MET A 112 -24.34 -3.03 -15.22
N PRO A 113 -23.19 -3.20 -15.91
CA PRO A 113 -22.23 -2.12 -16.16
C PRO A 113 -22.82 -1.04 -17.06
N MET A 114 -22.45 0.21 -16.81
CA MET A 114 -22.86 1.37 -17.62
C MET A 114 -21.68 2.03 -18.31
N VAL A 115 -21.94 2.61 -19.48
CA VAL A 115 -20.96 3.34 -20.30
C VAL A 115 -21.53 4.68 -20.74
N TRP A 116 -20.74 5.75 -20.59
CA TRP A 116 -21.07 7.06 -21.13
C TRP A 116 -20.67 7.14 -22.61
N SER A 117 -21.60 7.55 -23.47
CA SER A 117 -21.30 7.84 -24.87
C SER A 117 -21.12 9.34 -25.05
N GLU A 118 -19.90 9.79 -25.32
CA GLU A 118 -19.61 11.19 -25.64
C GLU A 118 -20.36 11.66 -26.90
N ALA A 119 -20.42 10.82 -27.94
CA ALA A 119 -21.08 11.14 -29.20
C ALA A 119 -22.59 11.37 -29.03
N LYS A 120 -23.24 10.59 -28.16
CA LYS A 120 -24.69 10.69 -27.90
C LYS A 120 -25.02 11.54 -26.68
N LYS A 121 -24.02 11.90 -25.87
CA LYS A 121 -24.15 12.55 -24.55
C LYS A 121 -25.16 11.84 -23.63
N LYS A 122 -25.10 10.50 -23.59
CA LYS A 122 -26.03 9.66 -22.84
C LYS A 122 -25.34 8.45 -22.22
N TRP A 123 -25.94 7.95 -21.14
CA TRP A 123 -25.56 6.69 -20.51
C TRP A 123 -26.21 5.49 -21.20
N PHE A 124 -25.47 4.40 -21.30
CA PHE A 124 -25.95 3.11 -21.78
C PHE A 124 -25.68 2.03 -20.74
N VAL A 125 -26.65 1.15 -20.53
CA VAL A 125 -26.50 -0.08 -19.73
C VAL A 125 -26.12 -1.20 -20.69
N VAL A 126 -25.03 -1.90 -20.39
CA VAL A 126 -24.58 -3.06 -21.16
C VAL A 126 -25.12 -4.31 -20.48
N ARG A 127 -25.98 -5.05 -21.18
CA ARG A 127 -26.55 -6.31 -20.71
C ARG A 127 -25.56 -7.46 -20.91
N ASP A 128 -25.82 -8.59 -20.25
CA ASP A 128 -24.97 -9.78 -20.33
C ASP A 128 -24.93 -10.41 -21.73
N ASP A 129 -25.95 -10.16 -22.57
CA ASP A 129 -26.04 -10.56 -23.98
C ASP A 129 -25.24 -9.63 -24.92
N GLY A 130 -24.63 -8.56 -24.39
CA GLY A 130 -23.87 -7.57 -25.14
C GLY A 130 -24.72 -6.45 -25.75
N GLU A 131 -26.04 -6.42 -25.51
CA GLU A 131 -26.90 -5.32 -25.96
C GLU A 131 -26.67 -4.05 -25.13
N TRP A 132 -26.81 -2.90 -25.80
CA TRP A 132 -26.66 -1.58 -25.19
C TRP A 132 -28.03 -0.89 -25.14
N LEU A 133 -28.55 -0.70 -23.93
CA LEU A 133 -29.81 0.00 -23.71
C LEU A 133 -29.55 1.42 -23.21
N GLU A 134 -30.21 2.40 -23.81
CA GLU A 134 -30.14 3.78 -23.33
C GLU A 134 -30.71 3.86 -21.90
N PHE A 135 -29.95 4.48 -20.99
CA PHE A 135 -30.38 4.70 -19.63
C PHE A 135 -31.26 5.95 -19.55
N ALA A 136 -32.51 5.77 -19.11
CA ALA A 136 -33.50 6.84 -18.97
C ALA A 136 -33.84 7.18 -17.50
N GLY A 137 -33.04 6.72 -16.54
CA GLY A 137 -33.22 6.99 -15.11
C GLY A 137 -32.45 8.22 -14.61
N GLU A 138 -32.46 8.43 -13.30
CA GLU A 138 -31.72 9.51 -12.64
C GLU A 138 -30.38 9.02 -12.06
N GLU A 139 -29.45 9.94 -11.77
CA GLU A 139 -28.14 9.59 -11.21
C GLU A 139 -28.25 8.84 -9.87
N LYS A 140 -29.30 9.09 -9.08
CA LYS A 140 -29.57 8.38 -7.82
C LYS A 140 -29.81 6.88 -8.00
N ASP A 141 -30.20 6.46 -9.21
CA ASP A 141 -30.44 5.06 -9.55
C ASP A 141 -29.13 4.36 -10.00
N MET A 142 -28.04 5.12 -10.17
CA MET A 142 -26.74 4.60 -10.55
C MET A 142 -25.93 4.16 -9.33
N GLU A 143 -25.34 2.98 -9.42
CA GLU A 143 -24.45 2.39 -8.43
C GLU A 143 -22.99 2.55 -8.87
N TRP A 144 -22.21 3.35 -8.15
CA TRP A 144 -20.78 3.50 -8.42
C TRP A 144 -19.95 2.47 -7.65
N LYS A 145 -19.46 1.43 -8.34
CA LYS A 145 -18.68 0.35 -7.72
C LYS A 145 -17.19 0.52 -8.00
N ILE A 146 -16.37 0.23 -6.99
CA ILE A 146 -14.91 0.14 -7.13
C ILE A 146 -14.59 -1.25 -7.71
N VAL A 147 -13.85 -1.30 -8.81
CA VAL A 147 -13.47 -2.52 -9.55
C VAL A 147 -11.95 -2.69 -9.63
#